data_AF-A0A8J5XPR3-F1
#
_entry.id   AF-A0A8J5XPR3-F1
#
_cell.length_a   1.000
_cell.length_b   1.000
_cell.length_c   1.000
_cell.angle_alpha   90.00
_cell.angle_beta   90.00
_cell.angle_gamma   90.00
#
_symmetry.space_group_name_H-M   'P 1'
#
loop_
_entity.id
_entity.type
_entity.pdbx_description
1 polymer ?
#
loop_
_entity_poly.entity_id
_entity_poly.type
_entity_poly.pdbx_seq_one_letter_code
_entity_poly.pdbx_strand_id
1 'polypeptide(L)'
;MLNSARDSARAVRDAASRRLAASSLDAIAPGSTFTALLCIFLVGISLDGHEWLRGTSMHLGRPRDALVSLGAVRFGEPQANRGVRFAHPTALRKLCTDESAPLPYARVPASETDQAVWCQLARAGSRAQSFLLLGYLPLWVAATLSGVLWFSSSLGAAKSARYALAAAGLSDAALALALVVCWTSSWFFLFISLSCFAYAAPSSLGWGAVGLEASFGVLQLAFVIMTVALSALLAQLLSLWDAGSARGLWVTLLDMDNARKALALALSAQLLLLLGCALKQIEWQALVQLIGLHFVDTGKTDVLLAFFALTSLSLLVDVYRLGAMPAWAAMTGAQAFADGCYLLAALLKPVVLLATAVVWRRDSARRRVEENEADLPTPGREHRSTASPPFSSNF
;
A
#
# COMPACT_ATOMS: atom_id res chain seq x y z
N MET A 1 -28.67 37.10 26.13
CA MET A 1 -27.75 37.51 25.03
C MET A 1 -26.55 36.59 24.86
N LEU A 2 -25.91 36.10 25.93
CA LEU A 2 -24.76 35.16 25.83
C LEU A 2 -25.07 33.81 25.14
N ASN A 3 -26.28 33.25 25.30
CA ASN A 3 -26.64 32.00 24.61
C ASN A 3 -26.82 32.20 23.10
N SER A 4 -27.41 33.32 22.67
CA SER A 4 -27.60 33.64 21.24
C SER A 4 -26.28 33.83 20.50
N ALA A 5 -25.26 34.40 21.13
CA ALA A 5 -23.91 34.53 20.55
C ALA A 5 -23.15 33.19 20.49
N ARG A 6 -23.43 32.27 21.42
CA ARG A 6 -22.83 30.93 21.43
C ARG A 6 -23.46 30.03 20.37
N ASP A 7 -24.76 30.17 20.16
CA ASP A 7 -25.51 29.43 19.15
C ASP A 7 -25.21 29.93 17.73
N SER A 8 -25.01 31.25 17.55
CA SER A 8 -24.56 31.80 16.27
C SER A 8 -23.12 31.42 15.93
N ALA A 9 -22.21 31.41 16.92
CA ALA A 9 -20.84 30.94 16.72
C ALA A 9 -20.76 29.44 16.38
N ARG A 10 -21.61 28.61 16.98
CA ARG A 10 -21.76 27.18 16.62
C ARG A 10 -22.30 27.03 15.20
N ALA A 11 -23.36 27.77 14.85
CA ALA A 11 -23.94 27.72 13.51
C ALA A 11 -22.95 28.14 12.41
N VAL A 12 -22.11 29.16 12.66
CA VAL A 12 -21.07 29.60 11.73
C VAL A 12 -19.94 28.57 11.61
N ARG A 13 -19.50 27.97 12.73
CA ARG A 13 -18.49 26.91 12.70
C ARG A 13 -19.00 25.65 12.00
N ASP A 14 -20.26 25.30 12.22
CA ASP A 14 -20.92 24.15 11.57
C ASP A 14 -21.18 24.40 10.08
N ALA A 15 -21.46 25.64 9.68
CA ALA A 15 -21.59 26.00 8.27
C ALA A 15 -20.23 26.00 7.55
N ALA A 16 -19.17 26.46 8.22
CA ALA A 16 -17.81 26.46 7.69
C ALA A 16 -17.25 25.03 7.54
N SER A 17 -17.47 24.15 8.53
CA SER A 17 -17.05 22.75 8.46
C SER A 17 -17.79 21.99 7.36
N ARG A 18 -19.10 22.24 7.17
CA ARG A 18 -19.89 21.66 6.07
C ARG A 18 -19.40 22.10 4.69
N ARG A 19 -19.05 23.38 4.51
CA ARG A 19 -18.53 23.89 3.23
C ARG A 19 -17.15 23.35 2.88
N LEU A 20 -16.28 23.15 3.87
CA LEU A 20 -14.96 22.54 3.69
C LEU A 20 -15.06 21.03 3.41
N ALA A 21 -15.98 20.32 4.07
CA ALA A 21 -16.27 18.93 3.79
C ALA A 21 -16.76 18.75 2.34
N ALA A 22 -17.77 19.54 1.92
CA ALA A 22 -18.32 19.47 0.56
C ALA A 22 -17.25 19.71 -0.53
N SER A 23 -16.40 20.73 -0.38
CA SER A 23 -15.36 21.04 -1.37
C SER A 23 -14.24 19.99 -1.41
N SER A 24 -13.93 19.35 -0.28
CA SER A 24 -12.96 18.27 -0.24
C SER A 24 -13.48 17.00 -0.92
N LEU A 25 -14.72 16.57 -0.66
CA LEU A 25 -15.29 15.36 -1.25
C LEU A 25 -15.40 15.44 -2.78
N ASP A 26 -15.80 16.60 -3.31
CA ASP A 26 -15.93 16.78 -4.76
C ASP A 26 -14.56 16.66 -5.48
N ALA A 27 -13.46 17.02 -4.82
CA ALA A 27 -12.11 16.88 -5.37
C ALA A 27 -11.57 15.43 -5.33
N ILE A 28 -12.05 14.61 -4.40
CA ILE A 28 -11.56 13.24 -4.14
C ILE A 28 -12.37 12.20 -4.91
N ALA A 29 -13.65 12.49 -5.14
CA ALA A 29 -14.60 11.61 -5.81
C ALA A 29 -14.09 10.95 -7.10
N PRO A 30 -13.43 11.63 -8.05
CA PRO A 30 -12.91 10.98 -9.26
C PRO A 30 -11.82 9.93 -8.96
N GLY A 31 -10.85 10.28 -8.12
CA GLY A 31 -9.75 9.38 -7.77
C GLY A 31 -10.22 8.17 -6.96
N SER A 32 -11.10 8.39 -5.98
CA SER A 32 -11.71 7.31 -5.19
C SER A 32 -12.56 6.39 -6.06
N THR A 33 -13.35 6.92 -7.00
CA THR A 33 -14.22 6.11 -7.87
C THR A 33 -13.41 5.24 -8.80
N PHE A 34 -12.40 5.82 -9.47
CA PHE A 34 -11.51 5.06 -10.33
C PHE A 34 -10.80 3.95 -9.56
N THR A 35 -10.29 4.26 -8.37
CA THR A 35 -9.57 3.28 -7.55
C THR A 35 -10.48 2.19 -7.03
N ALA A 36 -11.71 2.51 -6.62
CA ALA A 36 -12.70 1.52 -6.20
C ALA A 36 -13.08 0.59 -7.35
N LEU A 37 -13.35 1.12 -8.55
CA LEU A 37 -13.64 0.31 -9.75
C LEU A 37 -12.47 -0.59 -10.15
N LEU A 38 -11.24 -0.07 -10.07
CA LEU A 38 -10.04 -0.87 -10.30
C LEU A 38 -9.93 -2.02 -9.28
N CYS A 39 -10.13 -1.74 -7.99
CA CYS A 39 -10.11 -2.77 -6.96
C CYS A 39 -11.24 -3.80 -7.17
N ILE A 40 -12.44 -3.37 -7.58
CA ILE A 40 -13.55 -4.27 -7.93
C ILE A 40 -13.14 -5.21 -9.06
N PHE A 41 -12.55 -4.66 -10.12
CA PHE A 41 -12.08 -5.45 -11.25
C PHE A 41 -11.01 -6.48 -10.83
N LEU A 42 -10.00 -6.07 -10.04
CA LEU A 42 -8.94 -6.97 -9.58
C LEU A 42 -9.44 -8.06 -8.61
N VAL A 43 -10.34 -7.70 -7.69
CA VAL A 43 -10.98 -8.67 -6.78
C VAL A 43 -11.89 -9.62 -7.57
N GLY A 44 -12.60 -9.11 -8.57
CA GLY A 44 -13.41 -9.91 -9.50
C GLY A 44 -12.59 -10.96 -10.25
N ILE A 45 -11.45 -10.56 -10.83
CA ILE A 45 -10.50 -11.49 -11.46
C ILE A 45 -10.03 -12.55 -10.46
N SER A 46 -9.74 -12.15 -9.22
CA SER A 46 -9.28 -13.07 -8.18
C SER A 46 -10.35 -14.10 -7.78
N LEU A 47 -11.63 -13.77 -7.97
CA LEU A 47 -12.79 -14.62 -7.68
C LEU A 47 -13.19 -15.54 -8.84
N ASP A 48 -12.90 -15.20 -10.10
CA ASP A 48 -13.44 -15.87 -11.31
C ASP A 48 -12.79 -17.23 -11.64
N GLY A 49 -12.39 -17.99 -10.61
CA GLY A 49 -11.92 -19.36 -10.75
C GLY A 49 -10.49 -19.52 -11.28
N HIS A 50 -9.74 -18.42 -11.37
CA HIS A 50 -8.31 -18.46 -11.62
C HIS A 50 -7.54 -19.07 -10.43
N GLU A 51 -6.28 -19.42 -10.69
CA GLU A 51 -5.50 -20.30 -9.83
C GLU A 51 -4.76 -19.48 -8.77
N TRP A 52 -4.92 -19.90 -7.52
CA TRP A 52 -4.35 -19.26 -6.35
C TRP A 52 -3.06 -19.93 -5.92
N LEU A 53 -2.94 -21.22 -6.22
CA LEU A 53 -1.87 -22.07 -5.73
C LEU A 53 -1.52 -23.12 -6.79
N ARG A 54 -0.23 -23.32 -7.02
CA ARG A 54 0.30 -24.35 -7.91
C ARG A 54 1.22 -25.27 -7.14
N GLY A 55 1.13 -26.56 -7.41
CA GLY A 55 2.12 -27.52 -6.94
C GLY A 55 2.03 -28.81 -7.73
N THR A 56 2.73 -29.83 -7.26
CA THR A 56 2.63 -31.18 -7.82
C THR A 56 1.91 -32.09 -6.84
N SER A 57 0.93 -32.84 -7.32
CA SER A 57 0.16 -33.77 -6.50
C SER A 57 0.20 -35.17 -7.09
N MET A 58 0.11 -36.18 -6.23
CA MET A 58 -0.12 -37.55 -6.65
C MET A 58 -1.62 -37.78 -6.83
N HIS A 59 -2.04 -38.05 -8.06
CA HIS A 59 -3.43 -38.32 -8.41
C HIS A 59 -3.50 -39.48 -9.40
N LEU A 60 -4.32 -40.50 -9.09
CA LEU A 60 -4.39 -41.76 -9.85
C LEU A 60 -3.03 -42.46 -9.97
N GLY A 61 -2.25 -42.41 -8.89
CA GLY A 61 -0.92 -42.99 -8.83
C GLY A 61 0.05 -42.40 -9.87
N ARG A 62 -0.03 -41.11 -10.22
CA ARG A 62 0.99 -40.42 -11.01
C ARG A 62 1.18 -38.97 -10.50
N PRO A 63 2.41 -38.43 -10.51
CA PRO A 63 2.63 -37.02 -10.23
C PRO A 63 2.03 -36.17 -11.36
N ARG A 64 1.19 -35.22 -10.98
CA ARG A 64 0.52 -34.27 -11.88
C ARG A 64 0.69 -32.85 -11.35
N ASP A 65 0.84 -31.89 -12.25
CA ASP A 65 0.73 -30.48 -11.90
C ASP A 65 -0.71 -30.23 -11.42
N ALA A 66 -0.87 -29.62 -10.26
CA ALA A 66 -2.16 -29.29 -9.67
C ALA A 66 -2.25 -27.78 -9.52
N LEU A 67 -3.24 -27.20 -10.19
CA LEU A 67 -3.55 -25.80 -10.09
C LEU A 67 -4.85 -25.65 -9.31
N VAL A 68 -4.74 -25.03 -8.15
CA VAL A 68 -5.79 -24.95 -7.14
C VAL A 68 -6.38 -23.54 -7.15
N SER A 69 -7.67 -23.45 -7.42
CA SER A 69 -8.47 -22.25 -7.19
C SER A 69 -9.17 -22.34 -5.82
N LEU A 70 -9.93 -21.30 -5.46
CA LEU A 70 -10.63 -21.25 -4.16
C LEU A 70 -11.60 -22.42 -3.92
N GLY A 71 -12.12 -23.07 -4.97
CA GLY A 71 -13.11 -24.13 -4.84
C GLY A 71 -12.85 -25.37 -5.69
N ALA A 72 -11.88 -25.34 -6.59
CA ALA A 72 -11.61 -26.43 -7.52
C ALA A 72 -10.10 -26.61 -7.74
N VAL A 73 -9.73 -27.77 -8.28
CA VAL A 73 -8.38 -28.06 -8.74
C VAL A 73 -8.42 -28.54 -10.19
N ARG A 74 -7.42 -28.13 -10.96
CA ARG A 74 -7.19 -28.59 -12.33
C ARG A 74 -5.89 -29.38 -12.35
N PHE A 75 -5.99 -30.64 -12.76
CA PHE A 75 -4.81 -31.50 -12.90
C PHE A 75 -4.26 -31.38 -14.32
N GLY A 76 -2.97 -31.10 -14.41
CA GLY A 76 -2.19 -31.04 -15.63
C GLY A 76 -1.53 -32.36 -15.95
N GLU A 77 -1.65 -32.80 -17.20
CA GLU A 77 -0.85 -33.89 -17.74
C GLU A 77 0.25 -33.33 -18.66
N PRO A 78 1.53 -33.66 -18.42
CA PRO A 78 2.61 -33.27 -19.32
C PRO A 78 2.46 -33.98 -20.66
N GLN A 79 2.32 -33.22 -21.75
CA GLN A 79 2.35 -33.78 -23.11
C GLN A 79 3.74 -33.64 -23.71
N ALA A 80 4.25 -34.74 -24.28
CA ALA A 80 5.62 -34.87 -24.78
C ALA A 80 6.07 -33.76 -25.75
N ASN A 81 5.15 -33.04 -26.42
CA ASN A 81 5.48 -32.01 -27.42
C ASN A 81 4.52 -30.77 -27.42
N ARG A 82 3.64 -30.59 -26.43
CA ARG A 82 2.61 -29.51 -26.46
C ARG A 82 2.41 -28.77 -25.13
N GLY A 83 3.31 -28.94 -24.16
CA GLY A 83 3.16 -28.37 -22.83
C GLY A 83 2.19 -29.17 -21.96
N VAL A 84 1.66 -28.56 -20.90
CA VAL A 84 0.78 -29.23 -19.93
C VAL A 84 -0.68 -29.03 -20.33
N ARG A 85 -1.43 -30.12 -20.52
CA ARG A 85 -2.88 -30.06 -20.76
C ARG A 85 -3.62 -30.20 -19.44
N PHE A 86 -4.40 -29.19 -19.08
CA PHE A 86 -5.21 -29.21 -17.87
C PHE A 86 -6.58 -29.84 -18.12
N ALA A 87 -6.95 -30.80 -17.27
CA ALA A 87 -8.26 -31.42 -17.24
C ALA A 87 -9.35 -30.42 -16.79
N HIS A 88 -10.61 -30.85 -16.87
CA HIS A 88 -11.73 -30.09 -16.34
C HIS A 88 -11.58 -29.87 -14.82
N PRO A 89 -12.01 -28.71 -14.31
CA PRO A 89 -11.91 -28.38 -12.89
C PRO A 89 -12.70 -29.40 -12.06
N THR A 90 -12.02 -30.02 -11.10
CA THR A 90 -12.62 -30.93 -10.12
C THR A 90 -12.83 -30.18 -8.81
N ALA A 91 -14.04 -30.21 -8.26
CA ALA A 91 -14.33 -29.50 -7.01
C ALA A 91 -13.49 -30.07 -5.85
N LEU A 92 -12.85 -29.20 -5.06
CA LEU A 92 -12.04 -29.60 -3.90
C LEU A 92 -12.85 -30.38 -2.87
N ARG A 93 -14.14 -30.03 -2.73
CA ARG A 93 -15.06 -30.74 -1.83
C ARG A 93 -15.24 -32.21 -2.22
N LYS A 94 -15.21 -32.54 -3.52
CA LYS A 94 -15.33 -33.91 -4.00
C LYS A 94 -14.09 -34.73 -3.63
N LEU A 95 -12.90 -34.15 -3.82
CA LEU A 95 -11.62 -34.77 -3.45
C LEU A 95 -11.44 -34.94 -1.95
N CYS A 96 -12.04 -34.05 -1.15
CA CYS A 96 -12.09 -34.19 0.30
C CYS A 96 -13.00 -35.33 0.77
N THR A 97 -13.93 -35.82 -0.05
CA THR A 97 -14.86 -36.91 0.30
C THR A 97 -14.55 -38.22 -0.41
N ASP A 98 -13.60 -38.22 -1.35
CA ASP A 98 -13.22 -39.42 -2.11
C ASP A 98 -12.26 -40.26 -1.25
N GLU A 99 -12.71 -41.43 -0.82
CA GLU A 99 -11.89 -42.45 -0.16
C GLU A 99 -11.33 -43.42 -1.22
N SER A 100 -10.75 -42.89 -2.31
CA SER A 100 -10.14 -43.73 -3.33
C SER A 100 -8.94 -44.49 -2.75
N ALA A 101 -8.93 -45.82 -2.95
CA ALA A 101 -7.83 -46.66 -2.49
C ALA A 101 -6.51 -46.25 -3.19
N PRO A 102 -5.39 -46.12 -2.46
CA PRO A 102 -4.14 -45.63 -3.04
C PRO A 102 -3.64 -46.59 -4.13
N LEU A 103 -3.55 -46.08 -5.36
CA LEU A 103 -2.92 -46.81 -6.46
C LEU A 103 -1.39 -46.65 -6.38
N PRO A 104 -0.62 -47.76 -6.37
CA PRO A 104 0.83 -47.68 -6.29
C PRO A 104 1.43 -47.06 -7.57
N TYR A 105 2.41 -46.17 -7.41
CA TYR A 105 3.18 -45.58 -8.52
C TYR A 105 4.64 -46.02 -8.49
N ALA A 106 5.05 -46.75 -9.53
CA ALA A 106 6.39 -47.34 -9.63
C ALA A 106 6.73 -48.16 -8.36
N ARG A 107 7.97 -48.62 -8.19
CA ARG A 107 8.39 -49.41 -7.00
C ARG A 107 8.46 -48.57 -5.70
N VAL A 108 7.69 -47.49 -5.62
CA VAL A 108 7.57 -46.60 -4.46
C VAL A 108 6.16 -46.79 -3.91
N PRO A 109 5.98 -47.00 -2.59
CA PRO A 109 4.66 -46.98 -1.97
C PRO A 109 4.17 -45.53 -1.89
N ALA A 110 4.04 -44.87 -3.04
CA ALA A 110 3.54 -43.51 -3.11
C ALA A 110 2.02 -43.61 -3.12
N SER A 111 1.43 -43.37 -1.95
CA SER A 111 0.00 -43.19 -1.77
C SER A 111 -0.47 -41.95 -2.52
N GLU A 112 -1.75 -41.90 -2.87
CA GLU A 112 -2.38 -40.66 -3.34
C GLU A 112 -2.14 -39.52 -2.35
N THR A 113 -2.21 -38.28 -2.86
CA THR A 113 -2.12 -37.10 -2.00
C THR A 113 -3.15 -37.20 -0.88
N ASP A 114 -2.69 -37.06 0.37
CA ASP A 114 -3.52 -37.25 1.55
C ASP A 114 -4.81 -36.42 1.48
N GLN A 115 -5.94 -37.07 1.74
CA GLN A 115 -7.27 -36.47 1.79
C GLN A 115 -7.31 -35.26 2.73
N ALA A 116 -6.53 -35.30 3.83
CA ALA A 116 -6.41 -34.18 4.76
C ALA A 116 -5.96 -32.87 4.07
N VAL A 117 -5.06 -32.96 3.09
CA VAL A 117 -4.55 -31.81 2.33
C VAL A 117 -5.65 -31.19 1.47
N TRP A 118 -6.43 -32.02 0.78
CA TRP A 118 -7.57 -31.56 -0.03
C TRP A 118 -8.68 -30.94 0.82
N CYS A 119 -8.97 -31.54 1.98
CA CYS A 119 -9.93 -31.00 2.94
C CYS A 119 -9.46 -29.67 3.54
N GLN A 120 -8.17 -29.54 3.84
CA GLN A 120 -7.59 -28.30 4.33
C GLN A 120 -7.71 -27.18 3.28
N LEU A 121 -7.37 -27.47 2.02
CA LEU A 121 -7.53 -26.52 0.91
C LEU A 121 -8.98 -26.15 0.66
N ALA A 122 -9.92 -27.09 0.72
CA ALA A 122 -11.35 -26.81 0.58
C ALA A 122 -11.86 -25.86 1.69
N ARG A 123 -11.40 -26.04 2.93
CA ARG A 123 -11.75 -25.15 4.05
C ARG A 123 -11.08 -23.79 3.93
N ALA A 124 -9.81 -23.75 3.53
CA ALA A 124 -9.05 -22.52 3.32
C ALA A 124 -9.69 -21.67 2.22
N GLY A 125 -9.94 -22.28 1.06
CA GLY A 125 -10.54 -21.63 -0.10
C GLY A 125 -11.97 -21.15 0.16
N SER A 126 -12.83 -21.96 0.80
CA SER A 126 -14.20 -21.54 1.13
C SER A 126 -14.27 -20.39 2.14
N ARG A 127 -13.39 -20.38 3.15
CA ARG A 127 -13.28 -19.26 4.10
C ARG A 127 -12.75 -18.00 3.41
N ALA A 128 -11.67 -18.13 2.64
CA ALA A 128 -11.09 -17.02 1.89
C ALA A 128 -12.11 -16.41 0.92
N GLN A 129 -12.86 -17.26 0.20
CA GLN A 129 -13.94 -16.84 -0.70
C GLN A 129 -15.06 -16.11 0.04
N SER A 130 -15.47 -16.59 1.22
CA SER A 130 -16.50 -15.94 2.03
C SER A 130 -16.07 -14.54 2.45
N PHE A 131 -14.83 -14.39 2.94
CA PHE A 131 -14.30 -13.07 3.29
C PHE A 131 -14.11 -12.16 2.08
N LEU A 132 -13.72 -12.70 0.92
CA LEU A 132 -13.66 -11.90 -0.31
C LEU A 132 -15.02 -11.35 -0.70
N LEU A 133 -16.07 -12.17 -0.66
CA LEU A 133 -17.43 -11.73 -0.98
C LEU A 133 -17.91 -10.67 0.02
N LEU A 134 -17.61 -10.84 1.32
CA LEU A 134 -17.90 -9.85 2.34
C LEU A 134 -17.11 -8.54 2.15
N GLY A 135 -15.88 -8.58 1.66
CA GLY A 135 -15.08 -7.40 1.31
C GLY A 135 -15.47 -6.77 -0.03
N TYR A 136 -16.05 -7.54 -0.94
CA TYR A 136 -16.45 -7.08 -2.27
C TYR A 136 -17.71 -6.21 -2.22
N LEU A 137 -18.65 -6.52 -1.32
CA LEU A 137 -19.91 -5.77 -1.19
C LEU A 137 -19.69 -4.30 -0.77
N PRO A 138 -18.95 -3.97 0.32
CA PRO A 138 -18.69 -2.59 0.69
C PRO A 138 -17.87 -1.83 -0.36
N LEU A 139 -17.07 -2.54 -1.17
CA LEU A 139 -16.32 -1.92 -2.26
C LEU A 139 -17.23 -1.40 -3.38
N TRP A 140 -18.28 -2.15 -3.73
CA TRP A 140 -19.34 -1.67 -4.63
C TRP A 140 -20.10 -0.48 -4.06
N VAL A 141 -20.41 -0.51 -2.76
CA VAL A 141 -21.04 0.63 -2.07
C VAL A 141 -20.12 1.85 -2.10
N ALA A 142 -18.83 1.67 -1.87
CA ALA A 142 -17.85 2.76 -1.95
C ALA A 142 -17.76 3.35 -3.35
N ALA A 143 -17.67 2.50 -4.39
CA ALA A 143 -17.61 2.94 -5.79
C ALA A 143 -18.87 3.70 -6.23
N THR A 144 -20.05 3.24 -5.79
CA THR A 144 -21.32 3.91 -6.12
C THR A 144 -21.45 5.25 -5.42
N LEU A 145 -21.14 5.33 -4.13
CA LEU A 145 -21.17 6.59 -3.37
C LEU A 145 -20.16 7.61 -3.93
N SER A 146 -18.92 7.20 -4.20
CA SER A 146 -17.92 8.10 -4.79
C SER A 146 -18.29 8.49 -6.22
N GLY A 147 -18.89 7.58 -6.99
CA GLY A 147 -19.37 7.84 -8.35
C GLY A 147 -20.50 8.85 -8.39
N VAL A 148 -21.48 8.75 -7.48
CA VAL A 148 -22.56 9.74 -7.34
C VAL A 148 -22.00 11.13 -7.05
N LEU A 149 -21.01 11.23 -6.15
CA LEU A 149 -20.34 12.50 -5.88
C LEU A 149 -19.65 13.06 -7.11
N TRP A 150 -18.86 12.24 -7.80
CA TRP A 150 -18.09 12.67 -8.97
C TRP A 150 -19.00 13.13 -10.12
N PHE A 151 -20.01 12.32 -10.46
CA PHE A 151 -20.88 12.62 -11.58
C PHE A 151 -21.96 13.66 -11.27
N SER A 152 -22.16 14.03 -9.99
CA SER A 152 -23.14 15.06 -9.61
C SER A 152 -22.81 16.43 -10.20
N SER A 153 -21.58 16.73 -10.61
CA SER A 153 -21.29 17.98 -11.32
C SER A 153 -21.82 17.98 -12.76
N SER A 154 -21.80 16.82 -13.42
CA SER A 154 -21.90 16.71 -14.89
C SER A 154 -23.18 16.06 -15.39
N LEU A 155 -23.80 15.15 -14.61
CA LEU A 155 -24.97 14.38 -15.02
C LEU A 155 -26.21 14.74 -14.18
N GLY A 156 -27.33 15.00 -14.86
CA GLY A 156 -28.60 15.33 -14.20
C GLY A 156 -29.13 14.22 -13.28
N ALA A 157 -28.92 12.96 -13.65
CA ALA A 157 -29.31 11.80 -12.85
C ALA A 157 -28.47 11.63 -11.56
N ALA A 158 -27.19 12.00 -11.58
CA ALA A 158 -26.34 11.97 -10.39
C ALA A 158 -26.67 13.14 -9.44
N LYS A 159 -27.11 14.30 -9.99
CA LYS A 159 -27.66 15.40 -9.20
C LYS A 159 -28.92 14.99 -8.45
N SER A 160 -29.88 14.36 -9.13
CA SER A 160 -31.12 13.90 -8.47
C SER A 160 -30.84 12.82 -7.40
N ALA A 161 -29.87 11.93 -7.64
CA ALA A 161 -29.42 10.96 -6.64
C ALA A 161 -28.77 11.63 -5.41
N ARG A 162 -27.92 12.65 -5.60
CA ARG A 162 -27.32 13.43 -4.48
C ARG A 162 -28.39 14.18 -3.69
N TYR A 163 -29.39 14.76 -4.34
CA TYR A 163 -30.53 15.40 -3.66
C TYR A 163 -31.40 14.39 -2.90
N ALA A 164 -31.61 13.18 -3.44
CA ALA A 164 -32.31 12.11 -2.74
C ALA A 164 -31.55 11.64 -1.49
N LEU A 165 -30.23 11.54 -1.55
CA LEU A 165 -29.37 11.21 -0.40
C LEU A 165 -29.41 12.32 0.66
N ALA A 166 -29.37 13.58 0.24
CA ALA A 166 -29.51 14.73 1.15
C ALA A 166 -30.92 14.77 1.79
N ALA A 167 -31.97 14.45 1.04
CA ALA A 167 -33.35 14.36 1.54
C ALA A 167 -33.53 13.19 2.53
N ALA A 168 -32.76 12.11 2.39
CA ALA A 168 -32.69 11.01 3.36
C ALA A 168 -31.90 11.36 4.64
N GLY A 169 -31.39 12.59 4.77
CA GLY A 169 -30.65 13.05 5.94
C GLY A 169 -29.16 12.70 5.95
N LEU A 170 -28.61 12.16 4.85
CA LEU A 170 -27.16 11.97 4.74
C LEU A 170 -26.48 13.31 4.45
N SER A 171 -25.91 13.91 5.49
CA SER A 171 -24.99 15.03 5.35
C SER A 171 -23.70 14.60 4.64
N ASP A 172 -22.97 15.55 4.03
CA ASP A 172 -21.69 15.28 3.36
C ASP A 172 -20.67 14.62 4.32
N ALA A 173 -20.71 14.99 5.62
CA ALA A 173 -19.88 14.38 6.65
C ALA A 173 -20.26 12.92 6.93
N ALA A 174 -21.56 12.59 6.94
CA ALA A 174 -22.03 11.22 7.08
C ALA A 174 -21.64 10.36 5.87
N LEU A 175 -21.64 10.94 4.67
CA LEU A 175 -21.25 10.25 3.44
C LEU A 175 -19.73 10.02 3.37
N ALA A 176 -18.92 10.97 3.84
CA ALA A 176 -17.48 10.80 4.01
C ALA A 176 -17.14 9.68 5.00
N LEU A 177 -17.83 9.65 6.14
CA LEU A 177 -17.69 8.60 7.14
C LEU A 177 -18.11 7.24 6.58
N ALA A 178 -19.23 7.18 5.87
CA ALA A 178 -19.71 5.97 5.22
C ALA A 178 -18.70 5.42 4.19
N LEU A 179 -18.09 6.29 3.40
CA LEU A 179 -17.01 5.92 2.47
C LEU A 179 -15.84 5.29 3.22
N VAL A 180 -15.33 5.92 4.28
CA VAL A 180 -14.21 5.35 5.04
C VAL A 180 -14.57 4.05 5.75
N VAL A 181 -15.78 3.92 6.29
CA VAL A 181 -16.26 2.65 6.84
C VAL A 181 -16.31 1.57 5.76
N CYS A 182 -16.77 1.87 4.55
CA CYS A 182 -16.79 0.92 3.45
C CYS A 182 -15.38 0.51 2.99
N TRP A 183 -14.45 1.47 2.87
CA TRP A 183 -13.05 1.20 2.51
C TRP A 183 -12.31 0.41 3.60
N THR A 184 -12.45 0.78 4.87
CA THR A 184 -11.83 0.05 6.00
C THR A 184 -12.38 -1.36 6.15
N SER A 185 -13.70 -1.54 6.01
CA SER A 185 -14.34 -2.85 6.04
C SER A 185 -13.84 -3.74 4.88
N SER A 186 -13.81 -3.20 3.66
CA SER A 186 -13.27 -3.93 2.49
C SER A 186 -11.81 -4.34 2.72
N TRP A 187 -10.98 -3.41 3.21
CA TRP A 187 -9.58 -3.64 3.52
C TRP A 187 -9.41 -4.75 4.55
N PHE A 188 -10.19 -4.72 5.62
CA PHE A 188 -10.13 -5.71 6.70
C PHE A 188 -10.51 -7.12 6.22
N PHE A 189 -11.59 -7.23 5.43
CA PHE A 189 -12.00 -8.52 4.88
C PHE A 189 -11.03 -9.08 3.84
N LEU A 190 -10.43 -8.22 3.02
CA LEU A 190 -9.36 -8.61 2.08
C LEU A 190 -8.12 -9.10 2.83
N PHE A 191 -7.71 -8.39 3.88
CA PHE A 191 -6.59 -8.78 4.74
C PHE A 191 -6.83 -10.15 5.41
N ILE A 192 -8.02 -10.36 5.97
CA ILE A 192 -8.39 -11.64 6.59
C ILE A 192 -8.42 -12.74 5.55
N SER A 193 -8.98 -12.50 4.36
CA SER A 193 -9.01 -13.50 3.29
C SER A 193 -7.60 -13.98 2.90
N LEU A 194 -6.71 -13.02 2.62
CA LEU A 194 -5.30 -13.30 2.30
C LEU A 194 -4.60 -14.05 3.43
N SER A 195 -4.79 -13.60 4.68
CA SER A 195 -4.17 -14.20 5.85
C SER A 195 -4.68 -15.61 6.13
N CYS A 196 -6.01 -15.83 6.04
CA CYS A 196 -6.62 -17.15 6.22
C CYS A 196 -6.15 -18.13 5.16
N PHE A 197 -6.06 -17.70 3.90
CA PHE A 197 -5.58 -18.56 2.83
C PHE A 197 -4.09 -18.87 3.00
N ALA A 198 -3.25 -17.86 3.23
CA ALA A 198 -1.81 -18.03 3.40
C ALA A 198 -1.44 -18.89 4.62
N TYR A 199 -2.17 -18.74 5.73
CA TYR A 199 -1.94 -19.54 6.93
C TYR A 199 -2.39 -21.01 6.76
N ALA A 200 -3.50 -21.22 6.06
CA ALA A 200 -4.07 -22.56 5.89
C ALA A 200 -3.55 -23.30 4.64
N ALA A 201 -2.80 -22.63 3.76
CA ALA A 201 -2.21 -23.25 2.59
C ALA A 201 -1.13 -24.29 3.01
N PRO A 202 -1.22 -25.54 2.53
CA PRO A 202 -0.22 -26.56 2.83
C PRO A 202 1.11 -26.25 2.13
N SER A 203 2.22 -26.61 2.77
CA SER A 203 3.57 -26.42 2.20
C SER A 203 3.89 -27.36 1.03
N SER A 204 3.15 -28.47 0.92
CA SER A 204 3.26 -29.45 -0.16
C SER A 204 1.88 -30.02 -0.51
N LEU A 205 1.66 -30.34 -1.80
CA LEU A 205 0.51 -31.11 -2.27
C LEU A 205 0.82 -32.62 -2.33
N GLY A 206 1.73 -33.10 -1.48
CA GLY A 206 2.18 -34.50 -1.44
C GLY A 206 3.41 -34.77 -2.30
N TRP A 207 3.73 -33.90 -3.27
CA TRP A 207 4.97 -33.97 -4.04
C TRP A 207 5.50 -32.57 -4.33
N GLY A 208 6.79 -32.32 -4.10
CA GLY A 208 7.40 -31.02 -4.37
C GLY A 208 6.88 -29.85 -3.52
N ALA A 209 7.43 -28.67 -3.80
CA ALA A 209 7.05 -27.43 -3.15
C ALA A 209 5.84 -26.78 -3.84
N VAL A 210 5.10 -25.99 -3.07
CA VAL A 210 3.93 -25.25 -3.53
C VAL A 210 4.30 -23.79 -3.78
N GLY A 211 3.83 -23.24 -4.90
CA GLY A 211 3.93 -21.84 -5.28
C GLY A 211 2.58 -21.14 -5.25
N LEU A 212 2.61 -19.83 -4.99
CA LEU A 212 1.44 -18.95 -5.12
C LEU A 212 1.31 -18.49 -6.57
N GLU A 213 0.09 -18.46 -7.08
CA GLU A 213 -0.21 -18.14 -8.47
C GLU A 213 -0.77 -16.73 -8.66
N ALA A 214 -1.01 -16.37 -9.93
CA ALA A 214 -1.38 -15.02 -10.35
C ALA A 214 -2.59 -14.44 -9.62
N SER A 215 -3.63 -15.23 -9.31
CA SER A 215 -4.83 -14.70 -8.63
C SER A 215 -4.56 -14.23 -7.22
N PHE A 216 -3.71 -14.96 -6.49
CA PHE A 216 -3.29 -14.55 -5.16
C PHE A 216 -2.47 -13.25 -5.24
N GLY A 217 -1.58 -13.12 -6.23
CA GLY A 217 -0.80 -11.90 -6.48
C GLY A 217 -1.66 -10.70 -6.93
N VAL A 218 -2.66 -10.92 -7.78
CA VAL A 218 -3.62 -9.87 -8.19
C VAL A 218 -4.40 -9.35 -6.99
N LEU A 219 -4.79 -10.24 -6.07
CA LEU A 219 -5.47 -9.85 -4.85
C LEU A 219 -4.55 -9.07 -3.90
N GLN A 220 -3.28 -9.44 -3.78
CA GLN A 220 -2.30 -8.66 -3.03
C GLN A 220 -2.10 -7.26 -3.62
N LEU A 221 -2.04 -7.14 -4.96
CA LEU A 221 -1.98 -5.85 -5.64
C LEU A 221 -3.22 -5.00 -5.33
N ALA A 222 -4.42 -5.60 -5.38
CA ALA A 222 -5.66 -4.92 -5.00
C ALA A 222 -5.62 -4.44 -3.54
N PHE A 223 -5.08 -5.25 -2.62
CA PHE A 223 -4.90 -4.89 -1.22
C PHE A 223 -3.94 -3.71 -1.03
N VAL A 224 -2.82 -3.67 -1.77
CA VAL A 224 -1.86 -2.55 -1.71
C VAL A 224 -2.51 -1.26 -2.23
N ILE A 225 -3.17 -1.32 -3.40
CA ILE A 225 -3.89 -0.17 -3.97
C ILE A 225 -4.94 0.33 -2.97
N MET A 226 -5.69 -0.60 -2.36
CA MET A 226 -6.69 -0.28 -1.36
C MET A 226 -6.09 0.36 -0.10
N THR A 227 -4.92 -0.09 0.33
CA THR A 227 -4.20 0.49 1.48
C THR A 227 -3.77 1.93 1.19
N VAL A 228 -3.26 2.20 -0.02
CA VAL A 228 -2.89 3.56 -0.44
C VAL A 228 -4.13 4.45 -0.51
N ALA A 229 -5.20 3.99 -1.14
CA ALA A 229 -6.46 4.74 -1.25
C ALA A 229 -7.09 5.02 0.12
N LEU A 230 -7.11 4.01 1.00
CA LEU A 230 -7.60 4.14 2.36
C LEU A 230 -6.74 5.12 3.17
N SER A 231 -5.41 5.07 3.03
CA SER A 231 -4.51 6.02 3.69
C SER A 231 -4.72 7.46 3.22
N ALA A 232 -4.99 7.68 1.92
CA ALA A 232 -5.32 8.99 1.38
C ALA A 232 -6.67 9.51 1.91
N LEU A 233 -7.68 8.64 1.98
CA LEU A 233 -8.99 8.96 2.54
C LEU A 233 -8.91 9.25 4.05
N LEU A 234 -8.16 8.46 4.81
CA LEU A 234 -7.91 8.71 6.23
C LEU A 234 -7.10 9.99 6.44
N ALA A 235 -6.06 10.24 5.67
CA ALA A 235 -5.28 11.47 5.76
C ALA A 235 -6.14 12.73 5.50
N GLN A 236 -7.17 12.61 4.67
CA GLN A 236 -8.13 13.70 4.41
C GLN A 236 -9.21 13.82 5.48
N LEU A 237 -9.66 12.71 6.07
CA LEU A 237 -10.50 12.74 7.27
C LEU A 237 -9.76 13.26 8.51
N LEU A 238 -8.46 13.01 8.58
CA LEU A 238 -7.57 13.57 9.59
C LEU A 238 -7.20 15.02 9.28
N SER A 239 -7.18 15.46 8.01
CA SER A 239 -7.02 16.88 7.66
C SER A 239 -8.29 17.71 7.93
N LEU A 240 -9.46 17.06 8.04
CA LEU A 240 -10.67 17.62 8.66
C LEU A 240 -10.54 17.77 10.20
N TRP A 241 -9.51 17.17 10.80
CA TRP A 241 -9.19 17.27 12.23
C TRP A 241 -7.95 18.12 12.53
N ASP A 242 -6.98 18.23 11.61
CA ASP A 242 -5.87 19.19 11.71
C ASP A 242 -5.42 19.67 10.32
N ALA A 243 -5.70 20.93 10.01
CA ALA A 243 -5.59 21.53 8.67
C ALA A 243 -4.14 21.83 8.21
N GLY A 244 -3.11 21.16 8.74
CA GLY A 244 -1.70 21.50 8.52
C GLY A 244 -0.89 20.50 7.69
N SER A 245 -1.07 19.19 7.90
CA SER A 245 0.03 18.25 7.68
C SER A 245 0.24 17.79 6.23
N ALA A 246 -0.83 17.53 5.47
CA ALA A 246 -0.71 17.03 4.09
C ALA A 246 -0.40 18.15 3.08
N ARG A 247 -1.03 19.33 3.25
CA ARG A 247 -0.70 20.53 2.47
C ARG A 247 0.68 21.06 2.84
N GLY A 248 1.05 20.97 4.13
CA GLY A 248 2.40 21.20 4.62
C GLY A 248 3.41 20.32 3.88
N LEU A 249 3.26 19.00 3.87
CA LEU A 249 4.19 18.09 3.17
C LEU A 249 4.37 18.42 1.68
N TRP A 250 3.31 18.72 0.95
CA TRP A 250 3.40 19.05 -0.48
C TRP A 250 4.04 20.42 -0.75
N VAL A 251 3.71 21.43 0.06
CA VAL A 251 4.32 22.77 -0.02
C VAL A 251 5.79 22.72 0.41
N THR A 252 6.11 21.96 1.46
CA THR A 252 7.50 21.76 1.93
C THR A 252 8.33 21.08 0.84
N LEU A 253 7.77 20.11 0.11
CA LEU A 253 8.45 19.45 -1.01
C LEU A 253 8.67 20.39 -2.21
N LEU A 254 7.77 21.35 -2.44
CA LEU A 254 7.91 22.39 -3.47
C LEU A 254 8.84 23.54 -3.06
N ASP A 255 9.00 23.79 -1.76
CA ASP A 255 9.90 24.83 -1.22
C ASP A 255 11.31 24.33 -0.92
N MET A 256 11.56 23.01 -0.95
CA MET A 256 12.88 22.43 -0.73
C MET A 256 13.92 22.78 -1.81
N ASP A 257 15.19 22.86 -1.45
CA ASP A 257 16.29 22.98 -2.41
C ASP A 257 16.29 21.81 -3.41
N ASN A 258 16.65 22.07 -4.67
CA ASN A 258 16.62 21.07 -5.76
C ASN A 258 17.35 19.76 -5.44
N ALA A 259 18.42 19.81 -4.62
CA ALA A 259 19.15 18.61 -4.19
C ALA A 259 18.37 17.78 -3.16
N ARG A 260 17.67 18.41 -2.21
CA ARG A 260 16.82 17.73 -1.22
C ARG A 260 15.56 17.17 -1.88
N LYS A 261 14.98 17.90 -2.85
CA LYS A 261 13.88 17.42 -3.69
C LYS A 261 14.25 16.16 -4.46
N ALA A 262 15.40 16.15 -5.13
CA ALA A 262 15.89 14.99 -5.88
C ALA A 262 16.10 13.78 -4.96
N LEU A 263 16.65 13.99 -3.76
CA LEU A 263 16.82 12.94 -2.75
C LEU A 263 15.47 12.41 -2.25
N ALA A 264 14.52 13.29 -1.93
CA ALA A 264 13.17 12.91 -1.50
C ALA A 264 12.43 12.08 -2.55
N LEU A 265 12.51 12.48 -3.83
CA LEU A 265 11.93 11.77 -4.96
C LEU A 265 12.60 10.41 -5.18
N ALA A 266 13.93 10.34 -5.09
CA ALA A 266 14.67 9.09 -5.24
C ALA A 266 14.31 8.09 -4.11
N LEU A 267 14.25 8.54 -2.86
CA LEU A 267 13.84 7.73 -1.72
C LEU A 267 12.38 7.26 -1.85
N SER A 268 11.48 8.15 -2.29
CA SER A 268 10.06 7.82 -2.51
C SER A 268 9.89 6.82 -3.64
N ALA A 269 10.61 6.98 -4.75
CA ALA A 269 10.63 6.03 -5.87
C ALA A 269 11.17 4.67 -5.42
N GLN A 270 12.19 4.65 -4.56
CA GLN A 270 12.75 3.43 -4.03
C GLN A 270 11.81 2.72 -3.06
N LEU A 271 11.08 3.48 -2.24
CA LEU A 271 10.03 2.94 -1.37
C LEU A 271 8.90 2.32 -2.20
N LEU A 272 8.51 2.93 -3.32
CA LEU A 272 7.54 2.37 -4.27
C LEU A 272 8.04 1.06 -4.92
N LEU A 273 9.32 0.99 -5.29
CA LEU A 273 9.92 -0.24 -5.84
C LEU A 273 9.99 -1.36 -4.79
N LEU A 274 10.33 -1.02 -3.54
CA LEU A 274 10.35 -1.96 -2.42
C LEU A 274 8.93 -2.41 -2.02
N LEU A 275 7.92 -1.56 -2.22
CA LEU A 275 6.51 -1.96 -2.11
C LEU A 275 6.13 -2.99 -3.19
N GLY A 276 6.67 -2.85 -4.41
CA GLY A 276 6.57 -3.88 -5.44
C GLY A 276 7.26 -5.19 -5.05
N CYS A 277 8.38 -5.13 -4.30
CA CYS A 277 9.06 -6.31 -3.76
C CYS A 277 8.26 -7.02 -2.65
N ALA A 278 7.44 -6.27 -1.92
CA ALA A 278 6.57 -6.79 -0.86
C ALA A 278 5.53 -7.81 -1.36
N LEU A 279 5.31 -7.92 -2.67
CA LEU A 279 4.51 -8.97 -3.30
C LEU A 279 5.03 -10.39 -2.99
N LYS A 280 6.35 -10.55 -2.82
CA LYS A 280 6.99 -11.85 -2.57
C LYS A 280 7.42 -12.01 -1.11
N GLN A 281 7.99 -10.98 -0.51
CA GLN A 281 8.54 -11.03 0.84
C GLN A 281 8.62 -9.63 1.45
N ILE A 282 8.34 -9.50 2.76
CA ILE A 282 8.46 -8.23 3.47
C ILE A 282 9.94 -7.86 3.57
N GLU A 283 10.31 -6.75 2.94
CA GLU A 283 11.67 -6.22 2.93
C GLU A 283 11.90 -5.20 4.05
N TRP A 284 12.71 -5.56 5.04
CA TRP A 284 13.15 -4.66 6.11
C TRP A 284 13.90 -3.42 5.59
N GLN A 285 14.35 -3.45 4.34
CA GLN A 285 15.00 -2.35 3.66
C GLN A 285 14.08 -1.13 3.46
N ALA A 286 12.76 -1.32 3.47
CA ALA A 286 11.81 -0.20 3.46
C ALA A 286 11.96 0.68 4.71
N LEU A 287 12.39 0.10 5.85
CA LEU A 287 12.64 0.84 7.07
C LEU A 287 13.85 1.78 6.95
N VAL A 288 14.88 1.36 6.19
CA VAL A 288 16.05 2.19 5.89
C VAL A 288 15.66 3.41 5.04
N GLN A 289 14.74 3.24 4.07
CA GLN A 289 14.20 4.35 3.27
C GLN A 289 13.43 5.36 4.12
N LEU A 290 12.64 4.90 5.09
CA LEU A 290 11.88 5.77 6.01
C LEU A 290 12.81 6.60 6.89
N ILE A 291 13.95 6.03 7.32
CA ILE A 291 15.00 6.79 8.05
C ILE A 291 15.61 7.87 7.13
N GLY A 292 15.82 7.56 5.84
CA GLY A 292 16.29 8.53 4.85
C GLY A 292 15.31 9.67 4.61
N LEU A 293 14.01 9.37 4.51
CA LEU A 293 12.94 10.36 4.42
C LEU A 293 12.87 11.23 5.69
N HIS A 294 13.07 10.63 6.87
CA HIS A 294 13.14 11.37 8.12
C HIS A 294 14.35 12.31 8.21
N PHE A 295 15.48 11.95 7.61
CA PHE A 295 16.63 12.85 7.47
C PHE A 295 16.29 14.06 6.58
N VAL A 296 15.61 13.85 5.45
CA VAL A 296 15.23 14.94 4.53
C VAL A 296 14.37 15.98 5.23
N ASP A 297 13.49 15.53 6.13
CA ASP A 297 12.60 16.38 6.92
C ASP A 297 13.33 17.08 8.08
N THR A 298 14.14 16.36 8.86
CA THR A 298 14.75 16.88 10.10
C THR A 298 16.11 17.54 9.94
N GLY A 299 16.86 17.24 8.88
CA GLY A 299 18.22 17.76 8.63
C GLY A 299 19.27 17.38 9.68
N LYS A 300 18.98 16.42 10.56
CA LYS A 300 19.88 16.01 11.67
C LYS A 300 21.03 15.14 11.17
N THR A 301 22.25 15.48 11.57
CA THR A 301 23.49 14.78 11.19
C THR A 301 23.60 13.36 11.76
N ASP A 302 23.01 13.10 12.93
CA ASP A 302 23.05 11.76 13.54
C ASP A 302 22.20 10.76 12.74
N VAL A 303 21.05 11.22 12.22
CA VAL A 303 20.15 10.45 11.37
C VAL A 303 20.79 10.19 10.00
N LEU A 304 21.53 11.16 9.47
CA LEU A 304 22.29 11.01 8.23
C LEU A 304 23.34 9.90 8.32
N LEU A 305 24.10 9.87 9.42
CA LEU A 305 25.17 8.91 9.63
C LEU A 305 24.61 7.49 9.79
N ALA A 306 23.51 7.36 10.54
CA ALA A 306 22.76 6.11 10.64
C ALA A 306 22.20 5.65 9.28
N PHE A 307 21.59 6.56 8.51
CA PHE A 307 21.07 6.26 7.18
C PHE A 307 22.17 5.80 6.21
N PHE A 308 23.32 6.48 6.21
CA PHE A 308 24.45 6.14 5.35
C PHE A 308 25.00 4.74 5.70
N ALA A 309 25.26 4.48 6.99
CA ALA A 309 25.76 3.18 7.45
C ALA A 309 24.80 2.03 7.14
N LEU A 310 23.49 2.21 7.39
CA LEU A 310 22.47 1.21 7.11
C LEU A 310 22.26 0.98 5.61
N THR A 311 22.34 2.03 4.79
CA THR A 311 22.24 1.91 3.33
C THR A 311 23.45 1.19 2.75
N SER A 312 24.67 1.45 3.26
CA SER A 312 25.88 0.71 2.88
C SER A 312 25.81 -0.76 3.28
N LEU A 313 25.35 -1.07 4.49
CA LEU A 313 25.14 -2.46 4.94
C LEU A 313 24.07 -3.17 4.08
N SER A 314 22.99 -2.47 3.76
CA SER A 314 21.92 -3.00 2.91
C SER A 314 22.39 -3.28 1.48
N LEU A 315 23.35 -2.50 0.97
CA LEU A 315 23.98 -2.73 -0.33
C LEU A 315 24.76 -4.05 -0.40
N LEU A 316 25.44 -4.42 0.69
CA LEU A 316 26.12 -5.72 0.79
C LEU A 316 25.12 -6.89 0.76
N VAL A 317 23.99 -6.73 1.44
CA VAL A 317 22.89 -7.71 1.43
C VAL A 317 22.26 -7.82 0.03
N ASP A 318 22.12 -6.71 -0.68
CA ASP A 318 21.60 -6.71 -2.05
C ASP A 318 22.52 -7.46 -3.01
N VAL A 319 23.84 -7.24 -2.93
CA VAL A 319 24.81 -7.92 -3.80
C VAL A 319 24.75 -9.43 -3.59
N TYR A 320 24.66 -9.89 -2.34
CA TYR A 320 24.47 -11.31 -2.04
C TYR A 320 23.16 -11.86 -2.63
N ARG A 321 22.05 -11.13 -2.46
CA ARG A 321 20.74 -11.58 -2.94
C ARG A 321 20.63 -11.57 -4.47
N LEU A 322 21.19 -10.56 -5.13
CA LEU A 322 21.29 -10.49 -6.59
C LEU A 322 22.14 -11.64 -7.14
N GLY A 323 23.21 -12.02 -6.44
CA GLY A 323 24.03 -13.18 -6.78
C GLY A 323 23.33 -14.53 -6.58
N ALA A 324 22.32 -14.58 -5.70
CA ALA A 324 21.51 -15.76 -5.44
C ALA A 324 20.24 -15.85 -6.31
N MET A 325 20.00 -14.89 -7.22
CA MET A 325 18.82 -14.90 -8.09
C MET A 325 18.93 -16.01 -9.15
N PRO A 326 17.85 -16.79 -9.39
CA PRO A 326 17.83 -17.75 -10.48
C PRO A 326 17.91 -17.04 -11.85
N ALA A 327 18.23 -17.78 -12.91
CA ALA A 327 18.22 -17.19 -14.25
C ALA A 327 16.80 -16.71 -14.62
N TRP A 328 16.70 -15.54 -15.26
CA TRP A 328 15.43 -14.93 -15.67
C TRP A 328 14.52 -15.86 -16.47
N ALA A 329 15.09 -16.73 -17.31
CA ALA A 329 14.36 -17.71 -18.11
C ALA A 329 13.68 -18.82 -17.28
N ALA A 330 14.07 -19.00 -16.01
CA ALA A 330 13.53 -19.99 -15.08
C ALA A 330 12.56 -19.37 -14.05
N MET A 331 12.31 -18.06 -14.13
CA MET A 331 11.42 -17.35 -13.20
C MET A 331 9.98 -17.34 -13.70
N THR A 332 9.03 -17.45 -12.77
CA THR A 332 7.63 -17.12 -13.08
C THR A 332 7.48 -15.61 -13.28
N GLY A 333 6.42 -15.16 -13.99
CA GLY A 333 6.22 -13.73 -14.29
C GLY A 333 6.19 -12.83 -13.04
N ALA A 334 5.59 -13.29 -11.95
CA ALA A 334 5.57 -12.57 -10.67
C ALA A 334 6.96 -12.53 -10.01
N GLN A 335 7.74 -13.61 -10.13
CA GLN A 335 9.09 -13.67 -9.62
C GLN A 335 10.02 -12.73 -10.40
N ALA A 336 9.91 -12.72 -11.74
CA ALA A 336 10.63 -11.78 -12.59
C ALA A 336 10.24 -10.31 -12.28
N PHE A 337 8.97 -10.02 -12.05
CA PHE A 337 8.53 -8.68 -11.67
C PHE A 337 9.10 -8.25 -10.30
N ALA A 338 8.94 -9.08 -9.26
CA ALA A 338 9.42 -8.76 -7.92
C ALA A 338 10.96 -8.67 -7.87
N ASP A 339 11.66 -9.61 -8.49
CA ASP A 339 13.12 -9.62 -8.54
C ASP A 339 13.64 -8.47 -9.45
N GLY A 340 12.86 -8.02 -10.45
CA GLY A 340 13.12 -6.81 -11.25
C GLY A 340 12.89 -5.50 -10.50
N CYS A 341 11.83 -5.39 -9.71
CA CYS A 341 11.63 -4.28 -8.78
C CYS A 341 12.76 -4.21 -7.76
N TYR A 342 13.24 -5.36 -7.28
CA TYR A 342 14.35 -5.45 -6.35
C TYR A 342 15.66 -5.00 -6.99
N LEU A 343 15.94 -5.45 -8.23
CA LEU A 343 17.10 -5.03 -9.00
C LEU A 343 17.11 -3.50 -9.21
N LEU A 344 15.97 -2.93 -9.63
CA LEU A 344 15.82 -1.49 -9.80
C LEU A 344 16.00 -0.74 -8.47
N ALA A 345 15.43 -1.26 -7.37
CA ALA A 345 15.62 -0.68 -6.04
C ALA A 345 17.09 -0.74 -5.59
N ALA A 346 17.81 -1.82 -5.87
CA ALA A 346 19.24 -1.96 -5.56
C ALA A 346 20.10 -1.00 -6.40
N LEU A 347 19.82 -0.87 -7.70
CA LEU A 347 20.49 0.06 -8.62
C LEU A 347 20.27 1.54 -8.25
N LEU A 348 19.18 1.84 -7.55
CA LEU A 348 18.87 3.20 -7.09
C LEU A 348 19.64 3.58 -5.80
N LYS A 349 20.15 2.61 -5.01
CA LYS A 349 20.90 2.89 -3.77
C LYS A 349 22.17 3.73 -3.96
N PRO A 350 23.05 3.46 -4.95
CA PRO A 350 24.20 4.31 -5.23
C PRO A 350 23.81 5.75 -5.57
N VAL A 351 22.71 5.93 -6.30
CA VAL A 351 22.17 7.26 -6.66
C VAL A 351 21.69 7.99 -5.42
N VAL A 352 20.98 7.29 -4.52
CA VAL A 352 20.56 7.85 -3.23
C VAL A 352 21.76 8.22 -2.36
N LEU A 353 22.78 7.36 -2.23
CA LEU A 353 24.01 7.67 -1.48
C LEU A 353 24.74 8.90 -2.03
N LEU A 354 24.86 9.02 -3.35
CA LEU A 354 25.44 10.20 -4.01
C LEU A 354 24.61 11.46 -3.76
N ALA A 355 23.29 11.39 -3.90
CA ALA A 355 22.40 12.50 -3.62
C ALA A 355 22.48 12.95 -2.15
N THR A 356 22.55 11.99 -1.22
CA THR A 356 22.76 12.24 0.22
C THR A 356 24.10 12.92 0.49
N ALA A 357 25.19 12.49 -0.15
CA ALA A 357 26.51 13.13 -0.02
C ALA A 357 26.52 14.58 -0.56
N VAL A 358 25.80 14.84 -1.66
CA VAL A 358 25.66 16.19 -2.22
C VAL A 358 24.86 17.11 -1.28
N VAL A 359 23.76 16.62 -0.70
CA VAL A 359 22.97 17.37 0.28
C VAL A 359 23.82 17.67 1.53
N TRP A 360 24.55 16.68 2.05
CA TRP A 360 25.44 16.87 3.20
C TRP A 360 26.54 17.91 2.95
N ARG A 361 27.18 17.88 1.77
CA ARG A 361 28.23 18.84 1.41
C ARG A 361 27.68 20.27 1.34
N ARG A 362 26.46 20.45 0.84
CA ARG A 362 25.80 21.76 0.77
C ARG A 362 25.39 22.28 2.15
N ASP A 363 24.82 21.43 2.98
CA ASP A 363 24.44 21.80 4.35
C ASP A 363 25.67 22.14 5.20
N SER A 364 26.76 21.40 5.02
CA SER A 364 28.04 21.66 5.69
C SER A 364 28.68 22.98 5.23
N ALA A 365 28.44 23.40 3.99
CA ALA A 365 28.92 24.68 3.47
C ALA A 365 28.09 25.85 4.01
N ARG A 366 26.75 25.71 4.11
CA ARG A 366 25.88 26.73 4.70
C ARG A 366 26.21 26.99 6.17
N ARG A 367 26.39 25.93 6.98
CA ARG A 367 26.74 26.08 8.41
C ARG A 367 28.05 26.83 8.64
N ARG A 368 29.08 26.59 7.82
CA ARG A 368 30.35 27.31 7.90
C ARG A 368 30.21 28.80 7.56
N VAL A 369 29.29 29.15 6.66
CA VAL A 369 29.02 30.56 6.34
C VAL A 369 28.28 31.23 7.49
N GLU A 370 27.28 30.57 8.08
CA GLU A 370 26.55 31.06 9.26
C GLU A 370 27.46 31.22 10.49
N GLU A 371 28.37 30.28 10.73
CA GLU A 371 29.39 30.38 11.80
C GLU A 371 30.35 31.56 11.54
N ASN A 372 30.81 31.75 10.30
CA ASN A 372 31.69 32.87 9.95
C ASN A 372 30.97 34.24 9.99
N GLU A 373 29.66 34.30 9.74
CA GLU A 373 28.85 35.52 9.87
C GLU A 373 28.52 35.84 11.34
N ALA A 374 28.38 34.83 12.19
CA ALA A 374 28.17 35.01 13.63
C ALA A 374 29.42 35.56 14.35
N ASP A 375 30.62 35.30 13.81
CA ASP A 375 31.90 35.77 14.35
C ASP A 375 32.32 37.18 13.87
N LEU A 376 31.53 37.83 13.00
CA LEU A 376 31.78 39.21 12.58
C LEU A 376 31.33 40.21 13.67
N PRO A 377 32.22 41.09 14.18
CA PRO A 377 31.85 42.08 15.19
C PRO A 377 30.80 43.04 14.61
N THR A 378 29.63 43.12 15.25
CA THR A 378 28.56 44.05 14.89
C THR A 378 29.06 45.50 15.01
N PRO A 379 29.08 46.31 13.94
CA PRO A 379 29.50 47.70 14.04
C PRO A 379 28.37 48.54 14.62
N GLY A 380 28.62 49.11 15.81
CA GLY A 380 28.03 50.39 16.23
C GLY A 380 26.58 50.36 16.68
N ARG A 381 26.30 49.83 17.87
CA ARG A 381 25.16 50.30 18.69
C ARG A 381 25.71 51.23 19.77
N GLU A 382 25.99 52.48 19.39
CA GLU A 382 26.31 53.53 20.35
C GLU A 382 25.20 53.63 21.40
N HIS A 383 25.60 53.48 22.66
CA HIS A 383 24.80 53.78 23.82
C HIS A 383 24.37 55.25 23.80
N ARG A 384 23.12 55.52 23.39
CA ARG A 384 22.41 56.75 23.82
C ARG A 384 22.18 56.67 25.32
N SER A 385 23.14 57.17 26.09
CA SER A 385 22.97 57.51 27.49
C SER A 385 21.98 58.67 27.60
N THR A 386 20.91 58.41 28.33
CA THR A 386 19.90 59.36 28.79
C THR A 386 20.53 60.52 29.57
N ALA A 387 20.48 61.73 29.02
CA ALA A 387 20.71 62.96 29.78
C ALA A 387 19.36 63.50 30.28
N SER A 388 19.20 63.51 31.60
CA SER A 388 18.09 64.09 32.35
C SER A 388 18.10 65.62 32.24
N PRO A 389 16.95 66.31 32.13
CA PRO A 389 16.91 67.76 32.24
C PRO A 389 16.92 68.18 33.73
N PRO A 390 17.67 69.21 34.14
CA PRO A 390 17.52 69.78 35.47
C PRO A 390 16.44 70.87 35.45
N PHE A 391 15.48 70.74 36.37
CA PHE A 391 14.58 71.79 36.80
C PHE A 391 15.12 72.35 38.13
N SER A 392 15.49 73.64 38.19
CA SER A 392 15.34 74.47 39.40
C SER A 392 15.53 75.98 39.11
N SER A 393 14.41 76.71 39.22
CA SER A 393 14.17 77.96 39.95
C SER A 393 15.04 79.23 39.80
N ASN A 394 14.31 80.36 39.71
CA ASN A 394 14.61 81.76 40.09
C ASN A 394 15.04 82.72 38.96
N PHE A 395 14.07 83.36 38.29
CA PHE A 395 13.56 84.71 38.59
C PHE A 395 12.32 85.02 37.76
#